data_AF-A0A8S3CF58-F1
#
_entry.id   AF-A0A8S3CF58-F1
#
_cell.length_a   1.000
_cell.length_b   1.000
_cell.length_c   1.000
_cell.angle_alpha   90.00
_cell.angle_beta   90.00
_cell.angle_gamma   90.00
#
_symmetry.space_group_name_H-M   'P 1'
#
loop_
_entity.id
_entity.type
_entity.pdbx_description
1 polymer ?
#
loop_
_entity_poly.entity_id
_entity_poly.type
_entity_poly.pdbx_seq_one_letter_code
_entity_poly.pdbx_strand_id
1 'polypeptide(L)' 'MSVHDHVIIIGGSIGGMMTAACLSKYFKRITIIESDDVLNETLHKSTPDQIFDYHCRLA' A
#
# COMPACT_ATOMS: atom_id res chain seq x y z
N MET A 1 -10.82 20.03 -11.21
CA MET A 1 -10.58 18.93 -10.24
C MET A 1 -10.26 17.69 -11.07
N SER A 2 -9.04 17.14 -10.97
CA SER A 2 -8.60 16.00 -11.79
C SER A 2 -9.28 14.72 -11.31
N VAL A 3 -9.80 13.92 -12.23
CA VAL A 3 -10.53 12.66 -12.00
C VAL A 3 -9.62 11.53 -11.46
N HIS A 4 -8.30 11.76 -11.44
CA HIS A 4 -7.29 10.78 -11.05
C HIS A 4 -6.68 11.12 -9.68
N ASP A 5 -7.46 11.04 -8.60
CA ASP A 5 -7.00 11.34 -7.23
C ASP A 5 -6.64 10.08 -6.41
N HIS A 6 -6.73 8.90 -7.05
CA HIS A 6 -6.50 7.59 -6.44
C HIS A 6 -5.63 6.72 -7.35
N VAL A 7 -4.61 6.09 -6.77
CA VAL A 7 -3.76 5.09 -7.42
C VAL A 7 -3.93 3.72 -6.78
N ILE A 8 -3.94 2.69 -7.62
CA ILE A 8 -3.88 1.29 -7.21
C ILE A 8 -2.52 0.73 -7.63
N ILE A 9 -1.80 0.14 -6.68
CA ILE A 9 -0.51 -0.53 -6.89
C ILE A 9 -0.73 -2.01 -6.62
N ILE A 10 -0.27 -2.87 -7.53
CA ILE A 10 -0.32 -4.34 -7.38
C ILE A 10 1.12 -4.82 -7.14
N GLY A 11 1.35 -5.47 -6.00
CA GLY A 11 2.65 -5.82 -5.44
C GLY A 11 3.06 -4.85 -4.32
N GLY A 12 3.16 -5.37 -3.10
CA GLY A 12 3.62 -4.73 -1.86
C GLY A 12 5.08 -5.02 -1.50
N SER A 13 5.86 -5.62 -2.41
CA SER A 13 7.32 -5.70 -2.28
C SER A 13 7.97 -4.31 -2.18
N ILE A 14 9.28 -4.26 -1.93
CA ILE A 14 10.02 -2.99 -1.82
C ILE A 14 9.83 -2.08 -3.03
N GLY A 15 9.69 -2.66 -4.24
CA GLY A 15 9.40 -1.90 -5.45
C GLY A 15 8.06 -1.17 -5.36
N GLY A 16 7.00 -1.89 -5.00
CA GLY A 16 5.65 -1.33 -4.86
C GLY A 16 5.54 -0.29 -3.76
N MET A 17 6.20 -0.51 -2.61
CA MET A 17 6.23 0.46 -1.51
C MET A 17 7.00 1.73 -1.88
N MET A 18 8.13 1.62 -2.59
CA MET A 18 8.87 2.80 -3.08
C MET A 18 8.06 3.58 -4.12
N THR A 19 7.34 2.88 -4.99
CA THR A 19 6.38 3.50 -5.91
C THR A 19 5.28 4.24 -5.14
N ALA A 20 4.69 3.64 -4.12
CA ALA A 20 3.68 4.29 -3.27
C ALA A 20 4.22 5.56 -2.60
N ALA A 21 5.43 5.49 -2.03
CA ALA A 21 6.09 6.63 -1.39
C ALA A 21 6.30 7.79 -2.39
N CYS A 22 6.73 7.48 -3.61
CA CYS A 22 6.90 8.48 -4.66
C CYS A 22 5.56 9.12 -5.08
N LEU A 23 4.53 8.30 -5.28
CA LEU A 23 3.22 8.73 -5.76
C LEU A 23 2.38 9.46 -4.71
N SER A 24 2.68 9.28 -3.41
CA SER A 24 1.95 9.95 -2.31
C SER A 24 2.00 11.47 -2.37
N LYS A 25 2.98 12.04 -3.09
CA LYS A 25 3.11 13.48 -3.33
C LYS A 25 2.10 14.03 -4.34
N TYR A 26 1.50 13.16 -5.14
CA TYR A 26 0.69 13.54 -6.31
C TYR A 26 -0.77 13.09 -6.20
N PHE A 27 -1.05 12.07 -5.37
CA PHE A 27 -2.37 11.47 -5.24
C PHE A 27 -2.83 11.50 -3.78
N LYS A 28 -4.09 11.85 -3.53
CA LYS A 28 -4.63 11.86 -2.17
C LYS A 28 -4.87 10.47 -1.59
N ARG A 29 -5.04 9.46 -2.44
CA ARG A 29 -5.31 8.09 -2.01
C ARG A 29 -4.43 7.11 -2.77
N ILE A 30 -3.90 6.14 -2.03
CA ILE A 30 -3.14 5.02 -2.58
C ILE A 30 -3.69 3.73 -1.97
N THR A 31 -3.94 2.73 -2.81
CA THR A 31 -4.26 1.37 -2.39
C THR A 31 -3.20 0.43 -2.91
N ILE A 32 -2.65 -0.42 -2.04
CA ILE A 32 -1.68 -1.44 -2.40
C ILE A 32 -2.35 -2.80 -2.23
N ILE A 33 -2.29 -3.63 -3.26
CA ILE A 33 -2.82 -4.99 -3.28
C ILE A 33 -1.61 -5.93 -3.38
N GLU A 34 -1.45 -6.84 -2.42
CA GLU A 34 -0.41 -7.87 -2.42
C GLU A 34 -1.10 -9.24 -2.37
N SER A 35 -0.61 -10.19 -3.16
CA SER A 35 -1.17 -11.54 -3.25
C SER A 35 -0.60 -12.47 -2.18
N ASP A 36 0.60 -12.16 -1.69
CA ASP A 36 1.30 -12.98 -0.71
C ASP A 36 1.01 -12.52 0.72
N ASP A 37 0.81 -13.46 1.63
CA ASP A 37 0.58 -13.23 3.07
C ASP A 37 1.85 -12.73 3.80
N VAL A 38 2.89 -12.34 3.06
CA VAL A 38 4.20 -11.88 3.58
C VAL A 38 4.03 -10.67 4.49
N LEU A 39 3.04 -9.79 4.23
CA LEU A 39 2.75 -8.68 5.13
C LEU A 39 2.07 -9.12 6.43
N ASN A 40 1.33 -10.22 6.47
CA ASN A 40 0.71 -10.72 7.69
C ASN A 40 1.79 -11.17 8.70
N GLU A 41 2.88 -11.76 8.19
CA GLU A 41 4.03 -12.17 9.01
C GLU A 41 4.98 -11.00 9.36
N THR A 42 5.04 -9.96 8.51
CA THR A 42 6.00 -8.85 8.65
C THR A 42 5.40 -7.63 9.40
N LEU A 43 4.09 -7.38 9.28
CA LEU A 43 3.36 -6.35 10.04
C LEU A 43 3.29 -6.70 11.54
N HIS A 44 3.24 -7.98 11.88
CA HIS A 44 3.31 -8.41 13.29
C HIS A 44 4.63 -8.05 13.99
N LYS A 45 5.67 -7.69 13.22
CA LYS A 45 6.99 -7.32 13.74
C LYS A 45 7.29 -5.82 13.66
N SER A 46 6.36 -5.02 13.13
CA SER A 46 6.57 -3.58 12.92
C SER A 46 5.67 -2.78 13.85
N THR A 47 6.29 -1.88 14.60
CA THR A 47 5.78 -1.10 15.74
C THR A 47 4.37 -0.49 15.59
N PRO A 48 3.62 -0.34 16.71
CA PRO A 48 2.18 -0.06 16.72
C PRO A 48 1.70 1.31 16.21
N ASP A 49 2.57 2.22 15.76
CA ASP A 49 2.22 3.64 15.61
C ASP A 49 2.08 4.17 14.17
N GLN A 50 2.08 3.32 13.14
CA GLN A 50 1.81 3.74 11.76
C GLN A 50 0.66 2.95 11.15
N ILE A 51 -0.56 3.49 11.27
CA ILE A 51 -1.75 2.97 10.60
C ILE A 51 -1.64 3.30 9.12
N PHE A 52 -1.17 2.34 8.35
CA PHE A 52 -1.39 2.27 6.91
C PHE A 52 -2.62 1.37 6.69
N ASP A 53 -3.64 1.91 6.02
CA ASP A 53 -4.87 1.17 5.72
C ASP A 53 -4.61 0.17 4.59
N TYR A 54 -4.14 -1.02 4.95
CA TYR A 54 -3.89 -2.14 4.05
C TYR A 54 -5.14 -3.00 3.93
N HIS A 55 -5.83 -2.92 2.80
CA HIS A 55 -6.92 -3.84 2.49
C HIS A 55 -6.38 -5.03 1.69
N CYS A 56 -6.09 -6.13 2.39
CA CYS A 56 -5.97 -7.45 1.78
C CYS A 56 -7.38 -7.98 1.50
N ARG A 57 -7.74 -8.18 0.23
CA ARG A 57 -8.94 -8.94 -0.16
C ARG A 57 -8.49 -10.11 -1.03
N LEU A 58 -8.47 -11.29 -0.42
CA LEU A 58 -8.39 -12.57 -1.10
C LEU A 58 -9.71 -12.79 -1.86
N ALA A 59 -9.60 -13.16 -3.14
CA ALA A 59 -10.70 -13.72 -3.93
C ALA A 59 -10.69 -15.25 -3.78
#